data_AF-A0A3N5E136-F1
#
_entry.id   AF-A0A3N5E136-F1
#
_cell.length_a   1.000
_cell.length_b   1.000
_cell.length_c   1.000
_cell.angle_alpha   90.00
_cell.angle_beta   90.00
_cell.angle_gamma   90.00
#
_symmetry.space_group_name_H-M   'P 1'
#
loop_
_entity.id
_entity.type
_entity.pdbx_description
1 polymer ?
#
loop_
_entity_poly.entity_id
_entity_poly.type
_entity_poly.pdbx_seq_one_letter_code
_entity_poly.pdbx_strand_id
1 'polypeptide(L)'
;MISPVVFLWFVLETIFSFQVFTEAYVMTKGGPLNSTLFYNLYLYTKAFDDFDMGYASALAWLLLIVSLVVTLLQFKIGRKWVYYEIDPGR
;
A
#
# COMPACT_ATOMS: atom_id res chain seq x y z
N MET A 1 -6.68 15.05 21.89
CA MET A 1 -6.89 13.67 21.40
C MET A 1 -7.01 13.61 19.87
N ILE A 2 -5.90 13.67 19.14
CA ILE A 2 -5.89 13.51 17.66
C ILE A 2 -4.89 12.43 17.20
N SER A 3 -3.95 12.03 18.05
CA SER A 3 -2.91 11.04 17.71
C SER A 3 -3.46 9.68 17.25
N PRO A 4 -4.56 9.11 17.78
CA PRO A 4 -5.07 7.83 17.27
C PRO A 4 -5.69 7.97 15.88
N VAL A 5 -6.34 9.10 15.59
CA VAL A 5 -6.98 9.37 14.31
C VAL A 5 -5.93 9.62 13.23
N VAL A 6 -4.93 10.45 13.52
CA VAL A 6 -3.82 10.71 12.57
C VAL A 6 -3.01 9.45 12.31
N PHE A 7 -2.81 8.60 13.32
CA PHE A 7 -2.15 7.31 13.13
C PHE A 7 -2.94 6.40 12.19
N LEU A 8 -4.26 6.31 12.36
CA LEU A 8 -5.10 5.51 11.47
C LEU A 8 -5.08 6.05 10.02
N TRP A 9 -5.15 7.36 9.84
CA TRP A 9 -5.00 7.99 8.52
C TRP A 9 -3.64 7.69 7.89
N PHE A 10 -2.56 7.78 8.65
CA PHE A 10 -1.22 7.44 8.18
C PHE A 10 -1.10 6.00 7.68
N VAL A 11 -1.71 5.05 8.40
CA VAL A 11 -1.75 3.64 7.98
C VAL A 11 -2.52 3.49 6.67
N LEU A 12 -3.70 4.10 6.56
CA LEU A 12 -4.53 4.01 5.37
C LEU A 12 -3.85 4.62 4.14
N GLU A 13 -3.28 5.83 4.28
CA GLU A 13 -2.55 6.50 3.20
C GLU A 13 -1.34 5.70 2.73
N THR A 14 -0.65 5.02 3.66
CA THR A 14 0.45 4.14 3.29
C THR A 14 -0.04 2.97 2.44
N ILE A 15 -1.16 2.33 2.82
CA ILE A 15 -1.76 1.23 2.06
C ILE A 15 -2.19 1.71 0.67
N PHE A 16 -2.85 2.88 0.58
CA PHE A 16 -3.25 3.46 -0.70
C PHE A 16 -2.05 3.77 -1.59
N SER A 17 -0.97 4.30 -1.03
CA SER A 17 0.27 4.60 -1.75
C SER A 17 0.88 3.35 -2.42
N PHE A 18 0.82 2.19 -1.76
CA PHE A 18 1.24 0.91 -2.36
C PHE A 18 0.29 0.40 -3.45
N GLN A 19 -0.97 0.85 -3.45
CA GLN A 19 -2.00 0.47 -4.42
C GLN A 19 -2.18 1.50 -5.55
N VAL A 20 -1.30 2.49 -5.66
CA VAL A 20 -1.35 3.49 -6.74
C VAL A 20 -1.17 2.80 -8.09
N PHE A 21 -2.28 2.63 -8.81
CA PHE A 21 -2.33 2.08 -10.15
C PHE A 21 -2.81 3.13 -11.15
N THR A 22 -3.94 3.76 -10.87
CA THR A 22 -4.63 4.69 -11.78
C THR A 22 -3.75 5.88 -12.13
N GLU A 23 -3.09 6.51 -11.15
CA GLU A 23 -2.23 7.68 -11.40
C GLU A 23 -1.01 7.32 -12.26
N ALA A 24 -0.38 6.18 -11.96
CA ALA A 24 0.76 5.67 -12.71
C ALA A 24 0.39 5.32 -14.17
N TYR A 25 -0.76 4.66 -14.34
CA TYR A 25 -1.28 4.27 -15.65
C TYR A 25 -1.67 5.48 -16.50
N VAL A 26 -2.39 6.44 -15.92
CA VAL A 26 -2.89 7.63 -16.64
C VAL A 26 -1.77 8.59 -17.00
N MET A 27 -0.81 8.83 -16.10
CA MET A 27 0.23 9.85 -16.34
C MET A 27 1.32 9.38 -17.31
N THR A 28 1.76 8.13 -17.22
CA THR A 28 2.97 7.71 -17.96
C THR A 28 2.82 6.43 -18.76
N LYS A 29 1.81 5.59 -18.47
CA LYS A 29 1.70 4.23 -19.02
C LYS A 29 3.02 3.42 -18.93
N GLY A 30 3.91 3.76 -17.98
CA GLY A 30 5.22 3.11 -17.81
C GLY A 30 6.39 3.72 -18.59
N GLY A 31 6.24 4.88 -19.22
CA GLY A 31 7.30 5.56 -19.99
C GLY A 31 7.93 6.80 -19.32
N PRO A 32 9.15 7.21 -19.72
CA PRO A 32 10.08 6.57 -20.65
C PRO A 32 11.04 5.62 -19.91
N LEU A 33 11.43 4.52 -20.57
CA LEU A 33 12.50 3.62 -20.11
C LEU A 33 12.21 2.85 -18.81
N ASN A 34 10.96 2.42 -18.59
CA ASN A 34 10.56 1.63 -17.42
C ASN A 34 10.82 2.33 -16.07
N SER A 35 11.16 3.62 -16.06
CA SER A 35 11.57 4.34 -14.85
C SER A 35 10.40 4.64 -13.90
N THR A 36 9.16 4.50 -14.37
CA THR A 36 7.92 4.66 -13.61
C THR A 36 7.07 3.39 -13.59
N LEU A 37 7.68 2.21 -13.80
CA LEU A 37 7.00 0.93 -13.60
C LEU A 37 6.73 0.72 -12.11
N PHE A 38 5.65 1.33 -11.64
CA PHE A 38 5.04 0.97 -10.38
C PHE A 38 4.69 -0.51 -10.42
N TYR A 39 4.89 -1.20 -9.30
CA TYR A 39 4.68 -2.64 -9.19
C TYR A 39 3.28 -3.08 -9.68
N ASN A 40 2.26 -2.26 -9.43
CA ASN A 40 0.89 -2.51 -9.90
C ASN A 40 0.76 -2.45 -11.43
N LEU A 41 1.51 -1.56 -12.09
CA LEU A 41 1.50 -1.46 -13.55
C LEU A 41 2.14 -2.71 -14.18
N TYR A 42 3.25 -3.19 -13.59
CA TYR A 42 3.90 -4.42 -14.04
C TYR A 42 2.99 -5.65 -13.91
N LEU A 43 2.31 -5.77 -12.77
CA LEU A 43 1.32 -6.80 -12.52
C LEU A 43 0.19 -6.75 -13.56
N TYR A 44 -0.32 -5.55 -13.86
CA TYR A 44 -1.38 -5.36 -14.85
C TYR A 44 -0.95 -5.80 -16.25
N THR A 45 0.23 -5.36 -16.73
CA THR A 45 0.77 -5.80 -18.02
C THR A 45 0.94 -7.31 -18.08
N LYS A 46 1.44 -7.94 -17.00
CA LYS A 46 1.55 -9.41 -16.94
C LYS A 46 0.20 -10.13 -16.96
N ALA A 47 -0.83 -9.56 -16.33
CA ALA A 47 -2.16 -10.16 -16.29
C ALA A 47 -2.93 -10.01 -17.60
N PHE A 48 -2.83 -8.85 -18.24
CA PHE A 48 -3.74 -8.44 -19.33
C PHE A 48 -3.07 -8.27 -20.69
N ASP A 49 -1.76 -8.00 -20.77
CA ASP A 49 -1.03 -7.93 -22.05
C ASP A 49 -0.38 -9.28 -22.37
N ASP A 50 0.35 -9.86 -21.40
CA ASP A 50 1.05 -11.14 -21.58
C ASP A 50 0.15 -12.37 -21.28
N PHE A 51 -1.05 -12.15 -20.72
CA PHE A 51 -2.01 -13.18 -20.31
C PHE A 51 -1.46 -14.23 -19.31
N ASP A 52 -0.37 -13.90 -18.61
CA ASP A 52 0.28 -14.74 -17.61
C ASP A 52 -0.39 -14.58 -16.23
N MET A 53 -1.66 -14.98 -16.14
CA MET A 53 -2.47 -14.80 -14.92
C MET A 53 -1.88 -15.48 -13.68
N GLY A 54 -1.21 -16.62 -13.84
CA GLY A 54 -0.56 -17.32 -12.72
C GLY A 54 0.59 -16.52 -12.12
N TYR A 55 1.44 -15.95 -12.98
CA TYR A 55 2.55 -15.11 -12.55
C TYR A 55 2.05 -13.78 -11.98
N ALA A 56 1.07 -13.14 -12.64
CA ALA A 56 0.46 -11.91 -12.14
C ALA A 56 -0.20 -12.11 -10.76
N SER A 57 -0.84 -13.26 -10.53
CA SER A 57 -1.42 -13.59 -9.21
C SER A 57 -0.35 -13.78 -8.14
N ALA A 58 0.80 -14.38 -8.46
CA ALA A 58 1.93 -14.49 -7.54
C ALA A 58 2.49 -13.09 -7.18
N LEU A 59 2.56 -12.18 -8.15
CA LEU A 59 2.96 -10.80 -7.92
C LEU A 59 1.95 -10.07 -7.00
N ALA A 60 0.64 -10.28 -7.20
CA ALA A 60 -0.41 -9.70 -6.36
C ALA A 60 -0.26 -10.14 -4.89
N TRP A 61 -0.04 -11.44 -4.69
CA TRP A 61 0.19 -12.01 -3.36
C TRP A 61 1.43 -11.45 -2.68
N LEU A 62 2.52 -11.26 -3.43
CA LEU A 62 3.73 -10.67 -2.89
C LEU A 62 3.51 -9.21 -2.44
N LEU A 63 2.78 -8.41 -3.22
CA LEU A 63 2.42 -7.04 -2.83
C LEU A 63 1.53 -7.01 -1.58
N LEU A 64 0.61 -7.96 -1.45
CA LEU A 64 -0.20 -8.13 -0.25
C LEU A 64 0.68 -8.41 0.97
N ILE A 65 1.63 -9.35 0.87
CA ILE A 65 2.53 -9.68 1.97
C ILE A 65 3.38 -8.48 2.37
N VAL A 66 3.95 -7.76 1.40
CA VAL A 66 4.79 -6.58 1.67
C VAL A 66 3.99 -5.49 2.36
N SER A 67 2.81 -5.14 1.83
CA SER A 67 1.94 -4.12 2.43
C SER A 67 1.45 -4.52 3.83
N LEU A 68 1.18 -5.81 4.07
CA LEU A 68 0.81 -6.34 5.37
C LEU A 68 1.97 -6.27 6.37
N VAL A 69 3.19 -6.62 5.97
CA VAL A 69 4.39 -6.50 6.82
C VAL A 69 4.63 -5.05 7.22
N VAL A 70 4.53 -4.12 6.26
CA VAL A 70 4.65 -2.68 6.54
C VAL A 70 3.57 -2.22 7.52
N THR A 71 2.31 -2.63 7.30
CA THR A 71 1.19 -2.29 8.19
C THR A 71 1.42 -2.84 9.60
N LEU A 72 1.82 -4.10 9.75
CA LEU A 72 2.11 -4.69 11.06
C LEU A 72 3.26 -3.96 11.79
N LEU A 73 4.30 -3.56 11.06
CA LEU A 73 5.39 -2.75 11.62
C LEU A 73 4.87 -1.39 12.12
N GLN A 74 4.01 -0.72 11.35
CA GLN A 74 3.38 0.52 11.76
C GLN A 74 2.54 0.34 13.04
N PHE A 75 1.72 -0.71 13.15
CA PHE A 75 0.96 -1.01 14.37
C PHE A 75 1.85 -1.34 15.58
N LYS A 76 3.01 -1.98 15.36
CA LYS A 76 3.97 -2.28 16.43
C LYS A 76 4.63 -1.00 16.96
N ILE A 77 4.98 -0.06 16.08
CA ILE A 77 5.58 1.22 16.45
C ILE A 77 4.53 2.16 17.05
N GLY A 78 3.34 2.23 16.44
CA GLY A 78 2.22 3.06 16.87
C GLY A 78 1.77 2.76 18.30
N ARG A 79 1.83 1.50 18.75
CA ARG A 79 1.54 1.14 20.15
C ARG A 79 2.39 1.87 21.19
N LYS A 80 3.59 2.33 20.85
CA LYS A 80 4.43 3.15 21.74
C LYS A 80 4.10 4.64 21.70
N TRP A 81 3.52 5.14 20.61
CA TRP A 81 3.39 6.58 20.33
C TRP A 81 1.93 7.07 20.39
N VAL A 82 0.96 6.16 20.30
CA VAL A 82 -0.46 6.47 20.39
C VAL A 82 -0.89 6.37 21.86
N TYR A 83 -0.96 7.52 22.52
CA TYR A 83 -1.57 7.65 23.83
C TYR A 83 -3.09 7.61 23.70
N TYR A 84 -3.68 6.50 24.13
CA TYR A 84 -5.11 6.43 24.39
C TYR A 84 -5.33 6.93 25.81
N GLU A 85 -5.76 8.18 25.97
CA GLU A 85 -6.39 8.58 27.23
C GLU A 85 -7.69 7.79 27.35
N ILE A 86 -7.68 6.76 28.20
CA ILE A 86 -8.90 6.18 28.78
C ILE A 86 -9.39 7.27 29.72
N ASP A 87 -10.44 8.00 29.32
CA ASP A 87 -11.10 8.99 30.17
C ASP A 87 -11.57 8.29 31.46
N PRO A 88 -10.95 8.54 32.62
CA PRO A 88 -11.42 8.01 33.89
C PRO A 88 -12.49 8.98 34.39
N GLY A 89 -13.65 8.96 33.75
CA GLY A 89 -14.54 10.11 33.79
C GLY A 89 -16.04 9.84 33.62
N ARG A 90 -16.55 8.63 33.93
CA ARG A 90 -17.85 8.33 34.57
C ARG A 90 -18.21 6.85 34.55
#